data_AF-A0AA88YSH2-F1
#
_entry.id   AF-A0AA88YSH2-F1
#
_cell.length_a   1.000
_cell.length_b   1.000
_cell.length_c   1.000
_cell.angle_alpha   90.00
_cell.angle_beta   90.00
_cell.angle_gamma   90.00
#
_symmetry.space_group_name_H-M   'P 1'
#
loop_
_entity.id
_entity.type
_entity.pdbx_description
1 polymer ?
#
loop_
_entity_poly.entity_id
_entity_poly.type
_entity_poly.pdbx_seq_one_letter_code
_entity_poly.pdbx_strand_id
1 'polypeptide(L)'
;MSATEINMISNHRLPCESRKKVPREGFNSLLGSSLTIDPNSLCDQLLTIDCARYTPAESNEVVCGTNKREYSNFCEFSRARCLDHNIDIFRVGSCSDPVTVAPTAATTPAIVMTTQLQGTTLDPTAKVFCSQKDQITCPSAIDLTCGVKGNSHKLYRNECEFNKERCDDLALNKADISACRN
;
A
#
# COMPACT_ATOMS: atom_id res chain seq x y z
N MET A 1 1.90 52.20 39.10
CA MET A 1 1.07 51.03 39.43
C MET A 1 -0.12 51.10 38.49
N SER A 2 -0.01 50.48 37.31
CA SER A 2 -0.34 49.07 37.02
C SER A 2 -1.84 48.90 36.81
N ALA A 3 -2.36 48.22 35.80
CA ALA A 3 -1.91 47.85 34.47
C ALA A 3 -3.22 47.49 33.73
N THR A 4 -3.32 47.84 32.45
CA THR A 4 -4.47 47.57 31.58
C THR A 4 -4.55 46.07 31.29
N GLU A 5 -5.66 45.41 31.65
CA GLU A 5 -5.93 44.04 31.18
C GLU A 5 -6.92 44.05 30.01
N ILE A 6 -6.38 43.61 28.88
CA ILE A 6 -7.05 43.36 27.60
C ILE A 6 -7.74 42.00 27.71
N ASN A 7 -9.07 41.99 27.65
CA ASN A 7 -9.84 40.74 27.66
C ASN A 7 -9.92 40.17 26.23
N MET A 8 -9.15 39.11 25.97
CA MET A 8 -9.14 38.40 24.69
C MET A 8 -10.14 37.23 24.67
N ILE A 9 -11.02 37.26 23.67
CA ILE A 9 -11.48 36.14 22.83
C ILE A 9 -11.97 34.88 23.56
N SER A 10 -13.28 34.80 23.79
CA SER A 10 -13.97 33.56 24.20
C SER A 10 -14.57 32.84 22.98
N ASN A 11 -13.93 31.73 22.62
CA ASN A 11 -14.46 30.47 22.09
C ASN A 11 -15.79 30.50 21.29
N HIS A 12 -15.70 30.68 19.97
CA HIS A 12 -16.69 30.10 19.07
C HIS A 12 -16.35 28.62 18.79
N ARG A 13 -17.02 27.71 19.49
CA ARG A 13 -17.16 26.32 19.04
C ARG A 13 -18.00 26.31 17.76
N LEU A 14 -17.38 25.99 16.64
CA LEU A 14 -18.10 25.59 15.43
C LEU A 14 -18.49 24.10 15.55
N PRO A 15 -19.72 23.72 15.16
CA PRO A 15 -20.16 22.33 15.16
C PRO A 15 -19.48 21.53 14.02
N CYS A 16 -19.08 20.29 14.31
CA CYS A 16 -18.66 19.31 13.30
C CYS A 16 -19.86 18.92 12.44
N GLU A 17 -20.07 19.60 11.32
CA GLU A 17 -21.09 19.25 10.34
C GLU A 17 -20.57 18.13 9.41
N SER A 18 -21.13 16.93 9.61
CA SER A 18 -21.41 15.86 8.64
C SER A 18 -20.55 15.79 7.37
N ARG A 19 -19.40 15.09 7.41
CA ARG A 19 -18.81 14.54 6.18
C ARG A 19 -19.73 13.46 5.62
N LYS A 20 -20.18 13.67 4.39
CA LYS A 20 -20.93 12.71 3.58
C LYS A 20 -20.21 11.35 3.61
N LYS A 21 -20.93 10.30 4.03
CA LYS A 21 -20.49 8.90 3.91
C LYS A 21 -20.20 8.62 2.44
N VAL A 22 -18.93 8.35 2.11
CA VAL A 22 -18.60 7.58 0.91
C VAL A 22 -19.06 6.14 1.18
N PRO A 23 -19.74 5.46 0.23
CA PRO A 23 -20.14 4.07 0.42
C PRO A 23 -18.88 3.22 0.61
N ARG A 24 -18.80 2.49 1.74
CA ARG A 24 -17.86 1.38 1.88
C ARG A 24 -18.36 0.28 0.95
N GLU A 25 -17.65 0.05 -0.15
CA GLU A 25 -17.78 -1.17 -0.94
C GLU A 25 -17.63 -2.36 0.01
N GLY A 26 -18.70 -3.14 0.10
CA GLY A 26 -18.76 -4.34 0.93
C GLY A 26 -17.92 -5.45 0.31
N PHE A 27 -16.70 -5.63 0.80
CA PHE A 27 -15.99 -6.88 0.60
C PHE A 27 -16.61 -7.93 1.53
N ASN A 28 -17.40 -8.83 0.93
CA ASN A 28 -17.85 -10.07 1.56
C ASN A 28 -16.62 -10.86 2.02
N SER A 29 -16.39 -10.84 3.32
CA SER A 29 -15.36 -11.62 4.00
C SER A 29 -15.79 -13.08 4.08
N LEU A 30 -15.38 -13.90 3.13
CA LEU A 30 -15.24 -15.34 3.32
C LEU A 30 -14.01 -15.83 2.52
N LEU A 31 -13.08 -16.44 3.25
CA LEU A 31 -11.85 -17.14 2.83
C LEU A 31 -10.54 -16.32 2.87
N GLY A 32 -9.77 -16.53 3.95
CA GLY A 32 -8.34 -16.23 4.03
C GLY A 32 -7.99 -14.88 4.68
N SER A 33 -7.46 -14.91 5.91
CA SER A 33 -6.69 -13.80 6.48
C SER A 33 -5.50 -13.51 5.56
N SER A 34 -5.64 -12.49 4.71
CA SER A 34 -4.63 -12.11 3.73
C SER A 34 -3.36 -11.67 4.47
N LEU A 35 -2.34 -12.52 4.47
CA LEU A 35 -0.99 -12.26 5.00
C LEU A 35 -0.23 -11.21 4.16
N THR A 36 -0.94 -10.27 3.53
CA THR A 36 -0.41 -9.38 2.52
C THR A 36 -0.84 -7.95 2.80
N ILE A 37 0.12 -7.04 2.64
CA ILE A 37 -0.13 -5.61 2.65
C ILE A 37 -0.95 -5.28 1.42
N ASP A 38 -2.15 -4.71 1.59
CA ASP A 38 -2.96 -4.23 0.47
C ASP A 38 -2.16 -3.17 -0.32
N PRO A 39 -1.81 -3.41 -1.59
CA PRO A 39 -0.94 -2.51 -2.35
C PRO A 39 -1.56 -1.14 -2.61
N ASN A 40 -2.89 -1.07 -2.70
CA ASN A 40 -3.61 0.17 -2.99
C ASN A 40 -3.60 1.12 -1.79
N SER A 41 -3.58 0.58 -0.57
CA SER A 41 -3.43 1.34 0.67
C SER A 41 -2.10 2.11 0.78
N LEU A 42 -1.16 1.85 -0.14
CA LEU A 42 0.17 2.48 -0.19
C LEU A 42 0.27 3.59 -1.24
N CYS A 43 -0.80 3.78 -2.04
CA CYS A 43 -0.71 4.58 -3.25
C CYS A 43 -0.49 6.06 -3.00
N ASP A 44 -1.10 6.63 -1.96
CA ASP A 44 -0.85 8.03 -1.61
C ASP A 44 0.64 8.29 -1.33
N GLN A 45 1.35 7.33 -0.73
CA GLN A 45 2.77 7.46 -0.45
C GLN A 45 3.61 7.19 -1.70
N LEU A 46 3.25 6.18 -2.50
CA LEU A 46 3.98 5.80 -3.71
C LEU A 46 3.79 6.75 -4.88
N LEU A 47 2.73 7.57 -4.88
CA LEU A 47 2.60 8.67 -5.83
C LEU A 47 3.57 9.83 -5.50
N THR A 48 4.05 9.91 -4.25
CA THR A 48 4.96 10.96 -3.78
C THR A 48 6.43 10.53 -3.67
N ILE A 49 6.73 9.24 -3.88
CA ILE A 49 8.11 8.75 -3.80
C ILE A 49 8.94 9.23 -5.00
N ASP A 50 10.18 9.63 -4.72
CA ASP A 50 11.14 10.00 -5.75
C ASP A 50 11.84 8.74 -6.29
N CYS A 51 11.29 8.17 -7.36
CA CYS A 51 11.86 7.00 -8.02
C CYS A 51 13.25 7.25 -8.65
N ALA A 52 13.75 8.49 -8.71
CA ALA A 52 15.13 8.76 -9.11
C ALA A 52 16.14 8.50 -7.99
N ARG A 53 15.69 8.53 -6.72
CA ARG A 53 16.50 8.21 -5.53
C ARG A 53 16.22 6.82 -4.96
N TYR A 54 15.25 6.13 -5.55
CA TYR A 54 14.96 4.75 -5.27
C TYR A 54 16.22 3.89 -5.45
N THR A 55 16.52 3.09 -4.42
CA THR A 55 17.60 2.11 -4.47
C THR A 55 17.00 0.77 -4.84
N PRO A 56 17.27 0.24 -6.06
CA PRO A 56 16.77 -1.06 -6.46
C PRO A 56 17.38 -2.16 -5.58
N ALA A 57 16.59 -3.19 -5.29
CA ALA A 57 17.06 -4.35 -4.55
C ALA A 57 17.89 -5.28 -5.46
N GLU A 58 17.60 -5.27 -6.76
CA GLU A 58 18.25 -6.13 -7.77
C GLU A 58 18.80 -5.29 -8.93
N SER A 59 19.75 -5.83 -9.70
CA SER A 59 20.39 -5.09 -10.80
C SER A 59 19.54 -4.94 -12.06
N ASN A 60 18.47 -5.73 -12.22
CA ASN A 60 17.57 -5.66 -13.36
C ASN A 60 16.10 -5.71 -12.90
N GLU A 61 15.52 -4.54 -12.67
CA GLU A 61 14.15 -4.38 -12.22
C GLU A 61 13.20 -3.89 -13.32
N VAL A 62 13.65 -3.92 -14.58
CA VAL A 62 12.78 -3.59 -15.70
C VAL A 62 11.59 -4.56 -15.67
N VAL A 63 10.38 -4.04 -15.83
CA VAL A 63 9.16 -4.86 -15.87
C VAL A 63 8.27 -4.45 -17.02
N CYS A 64 7.65 -5.45 -17.63
CA CYS A 64 6.60 -5.26 -18.61
C CYS A 64 5.24 -5.41 -17.93
N GLY A 65 4.42 -4.37 -18.01
CA GLY A 65 3.03 -4.38 -17.55
C GLY A 65 2.09 -5.09 -18.52
N THR A 66 0.94 -5.53 -18.01
CA THR A 66 -0.20 -6.07 -18.78
C THR A 66 -0.74 -5.10 -19.83
N ASN A 67 -0.54 -3.80 -19.63
CA ASN A 67 -0.81 -2.75 -20.61
C ASN A 67 0.24 -2.65 -21.74
N LYS A 68 1.16 -3.62 -21.82
CA LYS A 68 2.27 -3.69 -22.80
C LYS A 68 3.23 -2.50 -22.72
N ARG A 69 3.27 -1.81 -21.58
CA ARG A 69 4.27 -0.77 -21.30
C ARG A 69 5.39 -1.33 -20.44
N GLU A 70 6.58 -0.87 -20.73
CA GLU A 70 7.77 -1.17 -19.95
C GLU A 70 7.98 -0.09 -18.89
N TYR A 71 8.42 -0.50 -17.71
CA TYR A 71 8.78 0.38 -16.60
C TYR A 71 10.21 0.07 -16.18
N SER A 72 11.01 1.12 -15.99
CA SER A 72 12.46 1.00 -15.77
C SER A 72 12.83 0.31 -14.44
N ASN A 73 11.92 0.30 -13.47
CA ASN A 73 12.09 -0.36 -12.17
C ASN A 73 10.72 -0.61 -11.51
N PHE A 74 10.72 -1.32 -10.37
CA PHE A 74 9.50 -1.59 -9.61
C PHE A 74 8.86 -0.33 -9.00
N CYS A 75 9.64 0.72 -8.70
CA CYS A 75 9.11 1.99 -8.18
C CYS A 75 8.22 2.68 -9.24
N GLU A 76 8.71 2.79 -10.47
CA GLU A 76 7.99 3.37 -11.61
C GLU A 76 6.73 2.57 -11.94
N PHE A 77 6.83 1.24 -11.94
CA PHE A 77 5.65 0.38 -12.10
C PHE A 77 4.62 0.60 -10.98
N SER A 78 5.08 0.67 -9.72
CA SER A 78 4.19 0.86 -8.57
C SER A 78 3.44 2.18 -8.63
N ARG A 79 4.13 3.26 -9.04
CA ARG A 79 3.50 4.56 -9.26
C ARG A 79 2.46 4.49 -10.38
N ALA A 80 2.79 3.83 -11.49
CA ALA A 80 1.86 3.65 -12.60
C ALA A 80 0.62 2.84 -12.19
N ARG A 81 0.79 1.79 -11.38
CA ARG A 81 -0.32 0.97 -10.89
C ARG A 81 -1.21 1.73 -9.91
N CYS A 82 -0.65 2.66 -9.15
CA CYS A 82 -1.44 3.58 -8.33
C CYS A 82 -2.25 4.61 -9.15
N LEU A 83 -1.87 4.85 -10.41
CA LEU A 83 -2.65 5.66 -11.34
C LEU A 83 -3.69 4.82 -12.10
N ASP A 84 -3.37 3.55 -12.38
CA ASP A 84 -4.27 2.59 -13.02
C ASP A 84 -4.21 1.23 -12.32
N HIS A 85 -5.19 0.99 -11.44
CA HIS A 85 -5.24 -0.22 -10.60
C HIS A 85 -5.46 -1.51 -11.41
N ASN A 86 -5.74 -1.41 -12.71
CA ASN A 86 -5.98 -2.58 -13.57
C ASN A 86 -4.70 -3.11 -14.23
N ILE A 87 -3.56 -2.44 -14.03
CA ILE A 87 -2.29 -2.92 -14.58
C ILE A 87 -1.59 -3.83 -13.57
N ASP A 88 -1.29 -5.05 -14.00
CA ASP A 88 -0.38 -5.95 -13.29
C ASP A 88 0.91 -6.17 -14.06
N ILE A 89 1.90 -6.78 -13.41
CA ILE A 89 3.14 -7.21 -14.08
C ILE A 89 2.81 -8.40 -14.97
N PHE A 90 3.05 -8.26 -16.27
CA PHE A 90 2.95 -9.35 -17.22
C PHE A 90 4.21 -10.24 -17.18
N ARG A 91 5.39 -9.62 -17.14
CA ARG A 91 6.69 -10.30 -16.97
C ARG A 91 7.73 -9.36 -16.40
N VAL A 92 8.73 -9.92 -15.71
CA VAL A 92 9.97 -9.21 -15.37
C VAL A 92 10.89 -9.23 -16.60
N GLY A 93 11.54 -8.11 -16.89
CA GLY A 93 12.28 -7.84 -18.12
C GLY A 93 11.50 -6.99 -19.13
N SER A 94 12.13 -6.73 -20.27
CA SER A 94 11.57 -5.88 -21.32
C SER A 94 10.31 -6.49 -21.95
N CYS A 95 9.37 -5.69 -22.46
CA CYS A 95 8.24 -6.25 -23.20
C CYS A 95 8.66 -6.97 -24.49
N SER A 96 9.84 -6.68 -25.02
CA SER A 96 10.33 -7.20 -26.30
C SER A 96 11.32 -8.35 -26.18
N ASP A 97 11.78 -8.70 -24.97
CA ASP A 97 12.68 -9.83 -24.83
C ASP A 97 11.99 -11.10 -25.31
N PRO A 98 12.68 -11.96 -26.09
CA PRO A 98 12.13 -13.24 -26.46
C PRO A 98 11.75 -13.96 -25.16
N VAL A 99 10.50 -14.42 -25.09
CA VAL A 99 10.11 -15.34 -24.03
C VAL A 99 10.95 -16.58 -24.30
N THR A 100 12.06 -16.72 -23.59
CA THR A 100 12.79 -17.98 -23.54
C THR A 100 11.88 -18.92 -22.77
N VAL A 101 10.87 -19.46 -23.47
CA VAL A 101 10.17 -20.66 -23.08
C VAL A 101 11.26 -21.72 -22.98
N ALA A 102 11.75 -21.97 -21.77
CA ALA A 102 12.46 -23.20 -21.51
C ALA A 102 11.57 -24.32 -22.05
N PRO A 103 12.05 -25.18 -22.97
CA PRO A 103 11.19 -26.16 -23.62
C PRO A 103 10.67 -27.13 -22.56
N THR A 104 9.45 -26.89 -22.09
CA THR A 104 8.73 -27.82 -21.24
C THR A 104 8.10 -28.83 -22.17
N ALA A 105 8.71 -30.01 -22.23
CA ALA A 105 8.18 -31.13 -23.00
C ALA A 105 6.81 -31.57 -22.44
N ALA A 106 5.86 -31.69 -23.37
CA ALA A 106 4.68 -32.56 -23.37
C ALA A 106 3.49 -32.29 -22.41
N THR A 107 2.44 -31.73 -23.02
CA THR A 107 1.06 -32.27 -23.11
C THR A 107 0.28 -32.55 -21.82
N THR A 108 -0.62 -31.64 -21.47
CA THR A 108 -1.98 -31.91 -20.95
C THR A 108 -2.86 -30.66 -21.13
N PRO A 109 -4.19 -30.79 -21.28
CA PRO A 109 -5.06 -29.65 -21.60
C PRO A 109 -5.02 -28.59 -20.50
N ALA A 110 -4.77 -27.35 -20.91
CA ALA A 110 -4.63 -26.18 -20.06
C ALA A 110 -5.92 -25.93 -19.26
N ILE A 111 -5.96 -26.46 -18.04
CA ILE A 111 -6.60 -25.75 -16.94
C ILE A 111 -5.78 -24.47 -16.80
N VAL A 112 -6.45 -23.32 -16.93
CA VAL A 112 -5.84 -22.01 -16.70
C VAL A 112 -5.27 -22.01 -15.29
N MET A 113 -3.99 -22.36 -15.16
CA MET A 113 -3.24 -22.12 -13.95
C MET A 113 -2.93 -20.63 -13.98
N THR A 114 -3.83 -19.83 -13.41
CA THR A 114 -3.40 -18.63 -12.70
C THR A 114 -2.32 -19.09 -11.75
N THR A 115 -1.06 -18.90 -12.15
CA THR A 115 0.12 -19.08 -11.30
C THR A 115 0.02 -18.04 -10.20
N GLN A 116 -0.85 -18.29 -9.22
CA GLN A 116 -0.68 -17.70 -7.91
C GLN A 116 0.65 -18.23 -7.43
N LEU A 117 1.66 -17.35 -7.46
CA LEU A 117 2.88 -17.51 -6.70
C LEU A 117 2.47 -17.75 -5.24
N GLN A 118 2.32 -19.02 -4.88
CA GLN A 118 2.25 -19.48 -3.51
C GLN A 118 3.66 -19.44 -2.96
N GLY A 119 4.04 -18.24 -2.59
CA GLY A 119 5.18 -17.88 -1.78
C GLY A 119 4.81 -16.60 -1.06
N THR A 120 5.32 -16.40 0.14
CA THR A 120 5.21 -15.19 0.95
C THR A 120 5.86 -13.95 0.30
N THR A 121 5.86 -13.86 -1.03
CA THR A 121 6.41 -12.77 -1.80
C THR A 121 5.40 -11.64 -1.79
N LEU A 122 5.65 -10.67 -0.91
CA LEU A 122 4.98 -9.39 -0.87
C LEU A 122 4.82 -8.83 -2.29
N ASP A 123 3.63 -8.31 -2.58
CA ASP A 123 3.34 -7.64 -3.85
C ASP A 123 4.42 -6.58 -4.18
N PRO A 124 4.81 -6.38 -5.46
CA PRO A 124 5.90 -5.48 -5.83
C PRO A 124 5.76 -4.04 -5.29
N THR A 125 4.55 -3.50 -5.21
CA THR A 125 4.28 -2.15 -4.66
C THR A 125 4.44 -2.13 -3.16
N ALA A 126 3.97 -3.18 -2.49
CA ALA A 126 4.22 -3.35 -1.06
C ALA A 126 5.71 -3.57 -0.77
N LYS A 127 6.44 -4.29 -1.63
CA LYS A 127 7.90 -4.45 -1.53
C LYS A 127 8.62 -3.11 -1.68
N VAL A 128 8.29 -2.31 -2.69
CA VAL A 128 8.88 -0.97 -2.87
C VAL A 128 8.62 -0.10 -1.66
N PHE A 129 7.38 -0.05 -1.17
CA PHE A 129 7.03 0.72 0.02
C PHE A 129 7.85 0.28 1.24
N CYS A 130 7.88 -1.03 1.53
CA CYS A 130 8.56 -1.55 2.71
C CYS A 130 10.08 -1.41 2.64
N SER A 131 10.68 -1.60 1.47
CA SER A 131 12.11 -1.38 1.26
C SER A 131 12.52 0.08 1.41
N GLN A 132 11.61 1.02 1.15
CA GLN A 132 11.86 2.46 1.23
C GLN A 132 11.19 3.13 2.43
N LYS A 133 10.63 2.37 3.37
CA LYS A 133 9.80 2.89 4.47
C LYS A 133 10.49 3.97 5.31
N ASP A 134 11.81 3.91 5.44
CA ASP A 134 12.61 4.88 6.21
C ASP A 134 12.80 6.21 5.47
N GLN A 135 12.71 6.19 4.13
CA GLN A 135 12.78 7.39 3.29
C GLN A 135 11.40 8.01 3.04
N ILE A 136 10.32 7.23 3.23
CA ILE A 136 8.95 7.71 3.09
C ILE A 136 8.59 8.64 4.25
N THR A 137 8.28 9.90 3.94
CA THR A 137 7.77 10.86 4.94
C THR A 137 6.26 10.74 5.00
N CYS A 138 5.72 10.30 6.14
CA CYS A 138 4.27 10.23 6.33
C CYS A 138 3.66 11.64 6.57
N PRO A 139 2.44 11.91 6.06
CA PRO A 139 1.74 13.15 6.36
C PRO A 139 1.59 13.39 7.86
N SER A 140 1.63 14.66 8.29
CA SER A 140 1.31 15.02 9.67
C SER A 140 -0.19 15.12 9.97
N ALA A 141 -1.04 14.91 8.97
CA ALA A 141 -2.48 14.82 9.18
C ALA A 141 -2.80 13.62 10.08
N ILE A 142 -3.72 13.84 11.03
CA ILE A 142 -4.23 12.78 11.91
C ILE A 142 -5.43 12.15 11.22
N ASP A 143 -5.30 10.87 10.89
CA ASP A 143 -6.35 10.00 10.34
C ASP A 143 -6.28 8.64 11.03
N LEU A 144 -6.76 8.59 12.27
CA LEU A 144 -6.48 7.49 13.19
C LEU A 144 -6.82 6.12 12.58
N THR A 145 -5.81 5.26 12.56
CA THR A 145 -5.93 3.88 12.07
C THR A 145 -5.74 2.91 13.24
N CYS A 146 -6.67 1.97 13.41
CA CYS A 146 -6.54 0.91 14.40
C CYS A 146 -5.86 -0.31 13.78
N GLY A 147 -4.73 -0.72 14.35
CA GLY A 147 -4.07 -1.98 14.02
C GLY A 147 -4.35 -3.04 15.09
N VAL A 148 -4.60 -4.27 14.66
CA VAL A 148 -4.83 -5.43 15.51
C VAL A 148 -3.86 -6.55 15.16
N LYS A 149 -3.27 -7.18 16.18
CA LYS A 149 -2.44 -8.38 16.06
C LYS A 149 -2.86 -9.36 17.14
N GLY A 150 -3.53 -10.44 16.76
CA GLY A 150 -4.15 -11.34 17.73
C GLY A 150 -5.11 -10.56 18.64
N ASN A 151 -4.79 -10.48 19.94
CA ASN A 151 -5.58 -9.74 20.93
C ASN A 151 -5.01 -8.34 21.25
N SER A 152 -3.89 -7.96 20.63
CA SER A 152 -3.26 -6.66 20.86
C SER A 152 -3.80 -5.63 19.87
N HIS A 153 -4.05 -4.42 20.38
CA HIS A 153 -4.55 -3.29 19.59
C HIS A 153 -3.58 -2.11 19.73
N LYS A 154 -3.32 -1.41 18.64
CA LYS A 154 -2.48 -0.21 18.62
C LYS A 154 -3.08 0.84 17.70
N LEU A 155 -3.17 2.08 18.18
CA LEU A 155 -3.57 3.21 17.36
C LEU A 155 -2.37 3.80 16.65
N TYR A 156 -2.53 4.04 15.35
CA TYR A 156 -1.57 4.71 14.50
C TYR A 156 -2.14 6.07 14.09
N ARG A 157 -1.25 7.05 13.96
CA ARG A 157 -1.65 8.43 13.64
C ARG A 157 -2.37 8.54 12.31
N ASN A 158 -1.92 7.76 11.34
CA ASN A 158 -2.48 7.65 10.00
C ASN A 158 -2.14 6.30 9.38
N GLU A 159 -2.72 6.03 8.22
CA GLU A 159 -2.53 4.81 7.46
C GLU A 159 -1.08 4.60 7.01
N CYS A 160 -0.33 5.67 6.73
CA CYS A 160 1.09 5.58 6.39
C CYS A 160 1.90 5.01 7.56
N GLU A 161 1.72 5.51 8.78
CA GLU A 161 2.40 4.99 9.98
C GLU A 161 2.00 3.54 10.28
N PHE A 162 0.73 3.19 10.07
CA PHE A 162 0.26 1.82 10.17
C PHE A 162 0.96 0.90 9.16
N ASN A 163 1.05 1.31 7.89
CA ASN A 163 1.67 0.52 6.83
C ASN A 163 3.18 0.35 7.04
N LYS A 164 3.86 1.34 7.61
CA LYS A 164 5.27 1.21 8.01
C LYS A 164 5.48 0.11 9.03
N GLU A 165 4.65 0.04 10.08
CA GLU A 165 4.74 -1.03 11.07
C GLU A 165 4.37 -2.38 10.45
N ARG A 166 3.38 -2.42 9.55
CA ARG A 166 2.97 -3.65 8.87
C ARG A 166 4.09 -4.24 8.00
N CYS A 167 5.06 -3.44 7.56
CA CYS A 167 6.26 -3.94 6.90
C CYS A 167 7.16 -4.79 7.81
N ASP A 168 7.14 -4.52 9.12
CA ASP A 168 7.88 -5.29 10.13
C ASP A 168 7.04 -6.45 10.67
N ASP A 169 5.72 -6.30 10.67
CA ASP A 169 4.78 -7.27 11.21
C ASP A 169 3.60 -7.50 10.25
N LEU A 170 3.75 -8.49 9.36
CA LEU A 170 2.71 -8.86 8.41
C LEU A 170 1.45 -9.46 9.08
N ALA A 171 1.52 -9.82 10.37
CA ALA A 171 0.35 -10.27 11.12
C ALA A 171 -0.49 -9.10 11.68
N LEU A 172 0.02 -7.87 11.57
CA LEU A 172 -0.71 -6.66 11.92
C LEU A 172 -1.77 -6.36 10.85
N ASN A 173 -3.04 -6.31 11.26
CA ASN A 173 -4.18 -6.08 10.39
C ASN A 173 -4.89 -4.77 10.75
N LYS A 174 -5.52 -4.13 9.77
CA LYS A 174 -6.35 -2.95 10.00
C LYS A 174 -7.69 -3.40 10.59
N ALA A 175 -8.12 -2.79 11.68
CA ALA A 175 -9.41 -3.04 12.32
C ALA A 175 -10.25 -1.77 12.36
N ASP A 176 -11.52 -1.92 12.71
CA ASP A 176 -12.35 -0.76 13.01
C ASP A 176 -11.81 -0.01 14.23
N ILE A 177 -11.92 1.33 14.22
CA ILE A 177 -11.41 2.18 15.32
C ILE A 177 -11.97 1.78 16.69
N SER A 178 -13.16 1.16 16.71
CA SER A 178 -13.79 0.64 17.92
C SER A 178 -12.97 -0.43 18.62
N ALA A 179 -12.19 -1.23 17.89
CA ALA A 179 -11.37 -2.30 18.47
C ALA A 179 -10.23 -1.74 19.34
N CYS A 180 -9.74 -0.55 19.02
CA CYS A 180 -8.67 0.13 19.77
C CYS A 180 -9.18 1.04 20.91
N ARG A 181 -10.50 1.07 21.15
CA ARG A 181 -11.12 1.93 22.16
C ARG A 181 -11.33 1.23 23.51
N ASN A 182 -11.12 -0.09 23.57
CA ASN A 182 -11.35 -0.92 24.76
C ASN A 182 -10.04 -1.36 25.42
#